data_AF-A0A1F3CB91-F1
#
_entry.id   AF-A0A1F3CB91-F1
#
_cell.length_a   1.000
_cell.length_b   1.000
_cell.length_c   1.000
_cell.angle_alpha   90.00
_cell.angle_beta   90.00
_cell.angle_gamma   90.00
#
_symmetry.space_group_name_H-M   'P 1'
#
loop_
_entity.id
_entity.type
_entity.pdbx_description
1 polymer ?
#
loop_
_entity_poly.entity_id
_entity_poly.type
_entity_poly.pdbx_seq_one_letter_code
_entity_poly.pdbx_strand_id
1 'polypeptide(L)'
;MKVPVLVLFFDGVGLGEPDASINPFARVPTAAIRGLLGGPLVLQGIVDRPGVLLVPTDSTLGVAGLPQSATGQTALLTGFNAPAMAGRHVTAYPTARLRALLQDRSLFAVLRRCGREVALANAYSPEYFAAIADRRLKMAAVTYAAQSAGVRLRSVDDLRDARAVFHDLTNGRLRQWGYDLPEVTPRESGRRLAAIAAGADLTFFEFFLTDLAAHGRIALSTDAVVAMVDDLLAGVLEAAGAQTTIIVVSDHGNLEDDRSTAHTTNPVPTLVIGPGLDAFRGVRALTDVAPAILSL
;
A
#
# COMPACT_ATOMS: atom_id res chain seq x y z
N MET A 1 15.06 -3.36 21.40
CA MET A 1 14.46 -4.42 20.57
C MET A 1 13.98 -3.76 19.29
N LYS A 2 14.22 -4.36 18.12
CA LYS A 2 13.81 -3.78 16.83
C LYS A 2 12.29 -3.86 16.69
N VAL A 3 11.65 -2.84 16.13
CA VAL A 3 10.20 -2.73 15.93
C VAL A 3 9.87 -3.29 14.55
N PRO A 4 9.17 -4.44 14.42
CA PRO A 4 8.72 -4.91 13.12
C PRO A 4 7.75 -3.91 12.50
N VAL A 5 7.93 -3.61 11.21
CA VAL A 5 7.07 -2.67 10.48
C VAL A 5 6.29 -3.41 9.40
N LEU A 6 4.96 -3.26 9.40
CA LEU A 6 4.08 -3.74 8.33
C LEU A 6 3.48 -2.55 7.60
N VAL A 7 3.85 -2.36 6.33
CA VAL A 7 3.27 -1.36 5.44
C VAL A 7 2.21 -2.01 4.57
N LEU A 8 0.98 -1.52 4.70
CA LEU A 8 -0.15 -1.80 3.83
C LEU A 8 -0.30 -0.62 2.86
N PHE A 9 0.13 -0.83 1.62
CA PHE A 9 0.01 0.16 0.56
C PHE A 9 -1.24 -0.11 -0.27
N PHE A 10 -2.16 0.85 -0.27
CA PHE A 10 -3.39 0.83 -1.05
C PHE A 10 -3.31 1.87 -2.16
N ASP A 11 -3.26 1.41 -3.42
CA ASP A 11 -3.07 2.28 -4.59
C ASP A 11 -4.34 3.13 -4.81
N GLY A 12 -4.21 4.44 -4.96
CA GLY A 12 -5.34 5.30 -5.30
C GLY A 12 -6.40 5.51 -4.20
N VAL A 13 -6.01 5.50 -2.92
CA VAL A 13 -6.88 5.90 -1.80
C VAL A 13 -6.55 7.32 -1.31
N GLY A 14 -7.49 8.25 -1.46
CA GLY A 14 -7.43 9.60 -0.90
C GLY A 14 -8.33 9.78 0.33
N LEU A 15 -8.18 10.91 1.00
CA LEU A 15 -9.08 11.38 2.05
C LEU A 15 -10.04 12.40 1.44
N GLY A 16 -11.21 11.91 0.99
CA GLY A 16 -12.25 12.70 0.31
C GLY A 16 -13.35 13.18 1.26
N GLU A 17 -14.32 13.91 0.73
CA GLU A 17 -15.44 14.47 1.51
C GLU A 17 -16.16 13.38 2.34
N PRO A 18 -16.65 13.69 3.56
CA PRO A 18 -17.42 12.76 4.40
C PRO A 18 -18.87 12.59 3.90
N ASP A 19 -19.05 12.40 2.59
CA ASP A 19 -20.36 12.28 1.94
C ASP A 19 -20.57 10.84 1.46
N ALA A 20 -21.50 10.14 2.10
CA ALA A 20 -21.84 8.76 1.79
C ALA A 20 -22.48 8.57 0.40
N SER A 21 -22.87 9.62 -0.30
CA SER A 21 -23.37 9.51 -1.69
C SER A 21 -22.24 9.39 -2.72
N ILE A 22 -21.02 9.81 -2.38
CA ILE A 22 -19.87 9.85 -3.31
C ILE A 22 -18.63 9.12 -2.80
N ASN A 23 -18.46 8.96 -1.49
CA ASN A 23 -17.25 8.41 -0.88
C ASN A 23 -17.55 7.02 -0.29
N PRO A 24 -17.03 5.95 -0.90
CA PRO A 24 -17.17 4.58 -0.40
C PRO A 24 -16.71 4.40 1.05
N PHE A 25 -15.65 5.10 1.49
CA PHE A 25 -15.20 5.03 2.89
C PHE A 25 -16.17 5.69 3.87
N ALA A 26 -16.98 6.66 3.43
CA ALA A 26 -18.04 7.25 4.25
C ALA A 26 -19.28 6.34 4.34
N ARG A 27 -19.62 5.66 3.23
CA ARG A 27 -20.83 4.85 3.06
C ARG A 27 -20.70 3.43 3.62
N VAL A 28 -19.58 2.75 3.35
CA VAL A 28 -19.39 1.34 3.73
C VAL A 28 -19.19 1.22 5.25
N PRO A 29 -19.80 0.22 5.90
CA PRO A 29 -19.53 -0.09 7.31
C PRO A 29 -18.11 -0.65 7.51
N THR A 30 -17.13 0.24 7.73
CA THR A 30 -15.74 -0.12 7.98
C THR A 30 -15.47 -0.21 9.50
N ALA A 31 -15.77 -1.34 10.12
CA ALA A 31 -15.74 -1.50 11.57
C ALA A 31 -14.33 -1.35 12.15
N ALA A 32 -13.30 -1.91 11.50
CA ALA A 32 -11.92 -1.83 11.98
C ALA A 32 -11.40 -0.39 11.89
N ILE A 33 -11.58 0.25 10.73
CA ILE A 33 -11.22 1.66 10.51
C ILE A 33 -11.96 2.57 11.50
N ARG A 34 -13.28 2.39 11.65
CA ARG A 34 -14.08 3.20 12.57
C ARG A 34 -13.70 2.97 14.03
N GLY A 35 -13.32 1.76 14.42
CA GLY A 35 -12.77 1.48 15.74
C GLY A 35 -11.47 2.25 16.00
N LEU A 36 -10.58 2.30 15.02
CA LEU A 36 -9.32 3.03 15.10
C LEU A 36 -9.50 4.55 15.09
N LEU A 37 -10.40 5.07 14.25
CA LEU A 37 -10.55 6.50 13.96
C LEU A 37 -11.75 7.15 14.64
N GLY A 38 -12.61 6.40 15.33
CA GLY A 38 -13.88 6.93 15.84
C GLY A 38 -14.84 7.42 14.73
N GLY A 39 -14.55 7.09 13.47
CA GLY A 39 -15.22 7.60 12.28
C GLY A 39 -14.64 6.98 11.01
N PRO A 40 -15.18 7.29 9.83
CA PRO A 40 -14.70 6.73 8.56
C PRO A 40 -13.33 7.30 8.15
N LEU A 41 -12.66 6.66 7.19
CA LEU A 41 -11.40 7.13 6.59
C LEU A 41 -11.70 8.20 5.51
N VAL A 42 -11.94 9.42 5.95
CA VAL A 42 -12.36 10.56 5.11
C VAL A 42 -11.49 11.79 5.40
N LEU A 43 -11.69 12.86 4.63
CA LEU A 43 -11.04 14.15 4.84
C LEU A 43 -11.35 14.68 6.23
N GLN A 44 -10.30 14.74 7.05
CA GLN A 44 -10.32 15.26 8.40
C GLN A 44 -8.92 15.76 8.76
N GLY A 45 -8.79 16.44 9.89
CA GLY A 45 -7.50 16.85 10.42
C GLY A 45 -6.66 15.66 10.89
N ILE A 46 -5.54 15.96 11.54
CA ILE A 46 -4.73 14.94 12.20
C ILE A 46 -5.56 14.29 13.32
N VAL A 47 -5.58 12.96 13.34
CA VAL A 47 -6.10 12.18 14.46
C VAL A 47 -4.91 11.66 15.23
N ASP A 48 -4.79 12.03 16.50
CA ASP A 48 -3.68 11.64 17.36
C ASP A 48 -4.25 11.17 18.71
N ARG A 49 -4.24 9.85 18.92
CA ARG A 49 -4.77 9.20 20.12
C ARG A 49 -3.79 8.10 20.57
N PRO A 50 -3.93 7.57 21.80
CA PRO A 50 -3.07 6.48 22.25
C PRO A 50 -3.06 5.31 21.25
N GLY A 51 -1.88 5.03 20.69
CA GLY A 51 -1.63 3.91 19.78
C GLY A 51 -2.10 4.09 18.33
N VAL A 52 -2.70 5.23 17.95
CA VAL A 52 -3.18 5.47 16.57
C VAL A 52 -2.93 6.93 16.15
N LEU A 53 -2.33 7.10 14.97
CA LEU A 53 -2.10 8.40 14.33
C LEU A 53 -2.61 8.36 12.88
N LEU A 54 -3.46 9.30 12.46
CA LEU A 54 -3.76 9.57 11.05
C LEU A 54 -3.23 10.94 10.67
N VAL A 55 -2.41 10.99 9.63
CA VAL A 55 -1.91 12.23 9.04
C VAL A 55 -2.39 12.35 7.60
N PRO A 56 -3.19 13.38 7.26
CA PRO A 56 -3.45 13.75 5.87
C PRO A 56 -2.14 14.16 5.19
N THR A 57 -1.73 13.41 4.17
CA THR A 57 -0.42 13.53 3.55
C THR A 57 -0.54 14.09 2.14
N ASP A 58 0.21 15.13 1.82
CA ASP A 58 0.20 15.73 0.48
C ASP A 58 0.78 14.77 -0.57
N SER A 59 -0.05 14.46 -1.58
CA SER A 59 0.28 13.64 -2.75
C SER A 59 0.65 14.48 -3.98
N THR A 60 0.37 15.79 -3.96
CA THR A 60 0.64 16.70 -5.08
C THR A 60 2.12 17.07 -5.18
N LEU A 61 2.80 17.14 -4.03
CA LEU A 61 4.22 17.45 -3.91
C LEU A 61 4.59 18.79 -4.55
N GLY A 62 3.63 19.72 -4.61
CA GLY A 62 3.79 21.03 -5.25
C GLY A 62 4.00 21.00 -6.76
N VAL A 63 3.71 19.88 -7.43
CA VAL A 63 3.88 19.72 -8.88
C VAL A 63 2.52 19.77 -9.58
N ALA A 64 2.42 20.59 -10.62
CA ALA A 64 1.19 20.76 -11.38
C ALA A 64 0.70 19.45 -12.03
N GLY A 65 -0.62 19.31 -12.12
CA GLY A 65 -1.29 18.11 -12.61
C GLY A 65 -1.76 17.20 -11.48
N LEU A 66 -2.47 16.14 -11.85
CA LEU A 66 -2.96 15.16 -10.89
C LEU A 66 -1.82 14.25 -10.42
N PRO A 67 -1.74 13.90 -9.12
CA PRO A 67 -0.88 12.83 -8.62
C PRO A 67 -1.05 11.52 -9.41
N GLN A 68 0.04 10.78 -9.64
CA GLN A 68 0.06 9.57 -10.46
C GLN A 68 0.98 8.50 -9.90
N SER A 69 0.68 7.23 -10.18
CA SER A 69 1.24 6.10 -9.45
C SER A 69 2.75 5.94 -9.59
N ALA A 70 3.33 6.14 -10.78
CA ALA A 70 4.76 5.93 -10.94
C ALA A 70 5.61 6.92 -10.12
N THR A 71 5.19 8.19 -10.09
CA THR A 71 5.86 9.23 -9.29
C THR A 71 5.46 9.18 -7.83
N GLY A 72 4.19 8.92 -7.50
CA GLY A 72 3.68 8.82 -6.14
C GLY A 72 4.34 7.67 -5.38
N GLN A 73 4.30 6.46 -5.93
CA GLN A 73 4.96 5.29 -5.35
C GLN A 73 6.48 5.50 -5.23
N THR A 74 7.12 6.16 -6.21
CA THR A 74 8.54 6.47 -6.10
C THR A 74 8.83 7.43 -4.96
N ALA A 75 8.05 8.51 -4.81
CA ALA A 75 8.22 9.44 -3.72
C ALA A 75 8.02 8.78 -2.35
N LEU A 76 6.96 7.99 -2.22
CA LEU A 76 6.64 7.19 -1.03
C LEU A 76 7.79 6.25 -0.65
N LEU A 77 8.37 5.55 -1.63
CA LEU A 77 9.41 4.55 -1.38
C LEU A 77 10.79 5.14 -1.15
N THR A 78 11.10 6.34 -1.67
CA THR A 78 12.46 6.89 -1.61
C THR A 78 12.60 8.14 -0.74
N GLY A 79 11.49 8.81 -0.42
CA GLY A 79 11.50 10.09 0.27
C GLY A 79 11.95 11.28 -0.60
N PHE A 80 11.96 11.11 -1.92
CA PHE A 80 12.38 12.15 -2.87
C PHE A 80 11.17 12.65 -3.66
N ASN A 81 11.17 13.93 -4.01
CA ASN A 81 10.12 14.49 -4.86
C ASN A 81 10.28 14.01 -6.32
N ALA A 82 9.85 12.79 -6.58
CA ALA A 82 9.87 12.12 -7.87
C ALA A 82 9.16 12.90 -8.99
N PRO A 83 7.95 13.49 -8.80
CA PRO A 83 7.33 14.27 -9.86
C PRO A 83 8.12 15.54 -10.19
N ALA A 84 8.72 16.22 -9.20
CA ALA A 84 9.59 17.37 -9.48
C ALA A 84 10.84 16.95 -10.27
N MET A 85 11.45 15.81 -9.92
CA MET A 85 12.58 15.26 -10.67
C MET A 85 12.20 14.88 -12.12
N ALA A 86 10.98 14.40 -12.35
CA ALA A 86 10.46 14.07 -13.67
C ALA A 86 9.91 15.28 -14.44
N GLY A 87 9.73 16.43 -13.76
CA GLY A 87 9.09 17.64 -14.28
C GLY A 87 7.57 17.53 -14.44
N ARG A 88 6.95 16.43 -13.99
CA ARG A 88 5.52 16.14 -14.04
C ARG A 88 5.19 14.89 -13.24
N HIS A 89 3.91 14.68 -12.95
CA HIS A 89 3.41 13.38 -12.52
C HIS A 89 3.46 12.35 -13.66
N VAL A 90 3.82 11.10 -13.34
CA VAL A 90 3.96 9.99 -14.32
C VAL A 90 3.04 8.84 -13.94
N THR A 91 2.26 8.36 -14.91
CA THR A 91 1.27 7.29 -14.75
C THR A 91 1.91 5.89 -14.77
N ALA A 92 1.25 4.94 -14.09
CA ALA A 92 1.44 3.48 -14.17
C ALA A 92 2.83 2.90 -13.84
N TYR A 93 3.88 3.22 -14.62
CA TYR A 93 5.18 2.56 -14.51
C TYR A 93 6.35 3.55 -14.41
N PRO A 94 7.35 3.27 -13.56
CA PRO A 94 8.49 4.17 -13.38
C PRO A 94 9.34 4.25 -14.67
N THR A 95 9.71 5.47 -15.04
CA THR A 95 10.66 5.75 -16.12
C THR A 95 12.06 5.25 -15.77
N ALA A 96 12.99 5.24 -16.73
CA ALA A 96 14.39 4.86 -16.46
C ALA A 96 15.02 5.69 -15.32
N ARG A 97 14.72 7.00 -15.25
CA ARG A 97 15.22 7.88 -14.20
C ARG A 97 14.63 7.53 -12.82
N LEU A 98 13.32 7.23 -12.76
CA LEU A 98 12.67 6.82 -11.51
C LEU A 98 13.16 5.43 -11.06
N ARG A 99 13.39 4.50 -12.00
CA ARG A 99 13.96 3.18 -11.73
C ARG A 99 15.37 3.28 -11.14
N ALA A 100 16.23 4.15 -11.67
CA ALA A 100 17.55 4.38 -11.10
C ALA A 100 17.46 4.88 -9.64
N LEU A 101 16.52 5.79 -9.36
CA LEU A 101 16.27 6.27 -8.01
C LEU A 101 15.73 5.17 -7.09
N LEU A 102 14.77 4.36 -7.53
CA LEU A 102 14.22 3.24 -6.75
C LEU A 102 15.29 2.20 -6.41
N GLN A 103 16.14 1.86 -7.38
CA GLN A 103 17.22 0.89 -7.20
C GLN A 103 18.23 1.34 -6.13
N ASP A 104 18.54 2.64 -6.07
CA ASP A 104 19.52 3.15 -5.12
C ASP A 104 18.90 3.62 -3.80
N ARG A 105 17.69 4.18 -3.79
CA ARG A 105 17.16 4.96 -2.64
C ARG A 105 15.84 4.46 -2.08
N SER A 106 15.26 3.37 -2.61
CA SER A 106 14.05 2.80 -2.01
C SER A 106 14.28 2.30 -0.59
N LEU A 107 13.21 2.24 0.20
CA LEU A 107 13.19 1.59 1.52
C LEU A 107 13.83 0.21 1.48
N PHE A 108 13.49 -0.60 0.48
CA PHE A 108 14.09 -1.92 0.25
C PHE A 108 15.61 -1.84 0.11
N ALA A 109 16.10 -0.96 -0.77
CA ALA A 109 17.54 -0.81 -1.03
C ALA A 109 18.31 -0.29 0.19
N VAL A 110 17.77 0.71 0.90
CA VAL A 110 18.40 1.29 2.09
C VAL A 110 18.47 0.25 3.20
N LEU A 111 17.35 -0.41 3.54
CA LEU A 111 17.29 -1.38 4.63
C LEU A 111 18.15 -2.61 4.35
N ARG A 112 18.15 -3.15 3.12
CA ARG A 112 19.01 -4.28 2.75
C ARG A 112 20.49 -3.95 2.88
N ARG A 113 20.93 -2.74 2.49
CA ARG A 113 22.32 -2.28 2.70
C ARG A 113 22.68 -2.16 4.18
N CYS A 114 21.72 -1.86 5.04
CA CYS A 114 21.88 -1.87 6.49
C CYS A 114 21.79 -3.27 7.12
N GLY A 115 21.75 -4.35 6.32
CA GLY A 115 21.66 -5.73 6.81
C GLY A 115 20.32 -6.06 7.48
N ARG A 116 19.24 -5.34 7.12
CA ARG A 116 17.89 -5.58 7.65
C ARG A 116 17.15 -6.64 6.84
N GLU A 117 16.30 -7.39 7.53
CA GLU A 117 15.41 -8.35 6.88
C GLU A 117 14.18 -7.65 6.33
N VAL A 118 13.95 -7.76 5.03
CA VAL A 118 12.88 -7.05 4.34
C VAL A 118 12.09 -8.03 3.47
N ALA A 119 10.76 -7.94 3.54
CA ALA A 119 9.86 -8.76 2.75
C ALA A 119 8.92 -7.90 1.90
N LEU A 120 8.72 -8.31 0.65
CA LEU A 120 7.52 -7.98 -0.11
C LEU A 120 6.56 -9.18 0.05
N ALA A 121 5.39 -8.95 0.65
CA ALA A 121 4.48 -10.03 1.04
C ALA A 121 3.68 -10.60 -0.14
N ASN A 122 3.61 -9.86 -1.25
CA ASN A 122 2.85 -10.23 -2.43
C ASN A 122 3.38 -11.52 -3.09
N ALA A 123 2.45 -12.39 -3.47
CA ALA A 123 2.72 -13.54 -4.33
C ALA A 123 2.66 -13.14 -5.81
N TYR A 124 3.59 -13.68 -6.59
CA TYR A 124 3.70 -13.50 -8.04
C TYR A 124 3.61 -14.86 -8.73
N SER A 125 2.80 -14.92 -9.80
CA SER A 125 2.59 -16.15 -10.55
C SER A 125 3.62 -16.32 -11.69
N PRO A 126 3.86 -17.54 -12.16
CA PRO A 126 4.63 -17.78 -13.39
C PRO A 126 4.13 -16.96 -14.59
N GLU A 127 2.82 -16.78 -14.73
CA GLU A 127 2.21 -15.98 -15.81
C GLU A 127 2.58 -14.50 -15.71
N TYR A 128 2.71 -13.96 -14.50
CA TYR A 128 3.23 -12.60 -14.30
C TYR A 128 4.65 -12.49 -14.85
N PHE A 129 5.54 -13.41 -14.48
CA PHE A 129 6.93 -13.40 -14.96
C PHE A 129 7.03 -13.61 -16.47
N ALA A 130 6.23 -14.52 -17.04
CA ALA A 130 6.14 -14.71 -18.48
C ALA A 130 5.68 -13.42 -19.19
N ALA A 131 4.69 -12.73 -18.63
CA ALA A 131 4.21 -11.46 -19.19
C ALA A 131 5.26 -10.33 -19.12
N ILE A 132 6.09 -10.29 -18.08
CA ILE A 132 7.25 -9.38 -18.02
C ILE A 132 8.29 -9.75 -19.08
N ALA A 133 8.64 -11.03 -19.19
CA ALA A 133 9.64 -11.52 -20.15
C ALA A 133 9.23 -11.22 -21.60
N ASP A 134 7.95 -11.43 -21.91
CA ASP A 134 7.35 -11.13 -23.22
C ASP A 134 7.09 -9.64 -23.45
N ARG A 135 7.43 -8.77 -22.49
CA ARG A 135 7.17 -7.32 -22.53
C ARG A 135 5.69 -6.94 -22.64
N ARG A 136 4.78 -7.86 -22.32
CA ARG A 136 3.33 -7.63 -22.23
C ARG A 136 2.96 -6.86 -20.97
N LEU A 137 3.77 -6.97 -19.92
CA LEU A 137 3.66 -6.20 -18.69
C LEU A 137 4.98 -5.51 -18.36
N LYS A 138 4.89 -4.47 -17.52
CA LYS A 138 6.03 -3.84 -16.86
C LYS A 138 5.88 -3.98 -15.35
N MET A 139 7.00 -4.02 -14.64
CA MET A 139 6.99 -4.00 -13.18
C MET A 139 6.55 -2.63 -12.67
N ALA A 140 5.64 -2.65 -11.71
CA ALA A 140 5.26 -1.49 -10.90
C ALA A 140 6.45 -1.03 -10.02
N ALA A 141 6.35 0.17 -9.45
CA ALA A 141 7.47 0.77 -8.71
C ALA A 141 7.89 -0.07 -7.49
N VAL A 142 6.92 -0.55 -6.71
CA VAL A 142 7.16 -1.39 -5.52
C VAL A 142 7.82 -2.72 -5.92
N THR A 143 7.25 -3.49 -6.85
CA THR A 143 7.86 -4.75 -7.31
C THR A 143 9.27 -4.55 -7.87
N TYR A 144 9.47 -3.51 -8.69
CA TYR A 144 10.78 -3.18 -9.26
C TYR A 144 11.80 -2.83 -8.17
N ALA A 145 11.41 -2.01 -7.19
CA ALA A 145 12.27 -1.59 -6.09
C ALA A 145 12.71 -2.77 -5.21
N ALA A 146 11.76 -3.64 -4.84
CA ALA A 146 12.05 -4.83 -4.05
C ALA A 146 12.99 -5.78 -4.80
N GLN A 147 12.68 -6.11 -6.06
CA GLN A 147 13.52 -7.00 -6.86
C GLN A 147 14.92 -6.43 -7.08
N SER A 148 15.04 -5.12 -7.35
CA SER A 148 16.33 -4.45 -7.56
C SER A 148 17.18 -4.42 -6.29
N ALA A 149 16.56 -4.45 -5.10
CA ALA A 149 17.23 -4.56 -3.81
C ALA A 149 17.57 -6.01 -3.41
N GLY A 150 17.31 -6.98 -4.29
CA GLY A 150 17.54 -8.41 -4.03
C GLY A 150 16.53 -9.02 -3.05
N VAL A 151 15.36 -8.38 -2.85
CA VAL A 151 14.26 -8.97 -2.08
C VAL A 151 13.62 -10.07 -2.90
N ARG A 152 13.45 -11.25 -2.30
CA ARG A 152 12.78 -12.39 -2.94
C ARG A 152 11.32 -12.02 -3.23
N LEU A 153 10.91 -12.20 -4.49
CA LEU A 153 9.50 -12.18 -4.88
C LEU A 153 8.88 -13.54 -4.55
N ARG A 154 7.79 -13.54 -3.78
CA ARG A 154 7.15 -14.76 -3.31
C ARG A 154 6.36 -15.42 -4.44
N SER A 155 6.33 -16.73 -4.44
CA SER A 155 5.73 -17.58 -5.46
C SER A 155 4.33 -18.04 -5.08
N VAL A 156 3.67 -18.74 -6.00
CA VAL A 156 2.41 -19.44 -5.72
C VAL A 156 2.59 -20.56 -4.70
N ASP A 157 3.78 -21.17 -4.60
CA ASP A 157 4.07 -22.16 -3.56
C ASP A 157 4.13 -21.51 -2.17
N ASP A 158 4.74 -20.32 -2.07
CA ASP A 158 4.71 -19.56 -0.82
C ASP A 158 3.27 -19.18 -0.44
N LEU A 159 2.41 -18.89 -1.41
CA LEU A 159 0.99 -18.63 -1.18
C LEU A 159 0.24 -19.87 -0.66
N ARG A 160 0.56 -21.06 -1.21
CA ARG A 160 0.02 -22.35 -0.75
C ARG A 160 0.43 -22.64 0.70
N ASP A 161 1.67 -22.30 1.05
CA ASP A 161 2.21 -22.46 2.41
C ASP A 161 1.78 -21.35 3.39
N ALA A 162 0.85 -20.46 3.00
CA ALA A 162 0.44 -19.28 3.78
C ALA A 162 1.59 -18.31 4.14
N ARG A 163 2.68 -18.34 3.37
CA ARG A 163 3.84 -17.45 3.47
C ARG A 163 3.81 -16.29 2.47
N ALA A 164 2.69 -16.07 1.80
CA ALA A 164 2.46 -14.94 0.91
C ALA A 164 0.97 -14.57 0.87
N VAL A 165 0.66 -13.40 0.32
CA VAL A 165 -0.71 -12.95 0.06
C VAL A 165 -0.84 -12.55 -1.40
N PHE A 166 -1.88 -13.01 -2.08
CA PHE A 166 -2.12 -12.63 -3.47
C PHE A 166 -2.84 -11.28 -3.55
N HIS A 167 -2.67 -10.56 -4.66
CA HIS A 167 -3.13 -9.18 -4.80
C HIS A 167 -4.66 -9.00 -4.74
N ASP A 168 -5.44 -10.09 -4.86
CA ASP A 168 -6.90 -10.08 -4.74
C ASP A 168 -7.40 -10.46 -3.33
N LEU A 169 -6.49 -10.69 -2.39
CA LEU A 169 -6.73 -11.07 -1.00
C LEU A 169 -7.50 -12.38 -0.77
N THR A 170 -7.88 -13.09 -1.83
CA THR A 170 -8.80 -14.22 -1.78
C THR A 170 -8.29 -15.48 -2.46
N ASN A 171 -7.23 -15.36 -3.26
CA ASN A 171 -6.74 -16.37 -4.20
C ASN A 171 -7.74 -16.69 -5.33
N GLY A 172 -8.85 -15.97 -5.41
CA GLY A 172 -9.95 -16.26 -6.33
C GLY A 172 -9.50 -16.27 -7.79
N ARG A 173 -8.67 -15.31 -8.19
CA ARG A 173 -8.17 -15.20 -9.56
C ARG A 173 -7.21 -16.32 -9.95
N LEU A 174 -6.30 -16.72 -9.05
CA LEU A 174 -5.42 -17.86 -9.31
C LEU A 174 -6.22 -19.17 -9.38
N ARG A 175 -7.21 -19.35 -8.51
CA ARG A 175 -8.12 -20.51 -8.58
C ARG A 175 -8.85 -20.58 -9.92
N GLN A 176 -9.32 -19.44 -10.45
CA GLN A 176 -9.92 -19.36 -11.80
C GLN A 176 -8.94 -19.72 -12.92
N TRP A 177 -7.64 -19.55 -12.72
CA TRP A 177 -6.59 -19.96 -13.67
C TRP A 177 -6.18 -21.44 -13.50
N GLY A 178 -6.84 -22.20 -12.62
CA GLY A 178 -6.62 -23.63 -12.43
C GLY A 178 -5.61 -23.98 -11.34
N TYR A 179 -5.17 -23.02 -10.52
CA TYR A 179 -4.31 -23.32 -9.39
C TYR A 179 -5.08 -23.97 -8.24
N ASP A 180 -4.55 -25.09 -7.74
CA ASP A 180 -5.03 -25.71 -6.50
C ASP A 180 -4.46 -24.93 -5.29
N LEU A 181 -5.27 -23.98 -4.83
CA LEU A 181 -4.99 -23.08 -3.72
C LEU A 181 -6.24 -22.98 -2.84
N PRO A 182 -6.11 -22.88 -1.51
CA PRO A 182 -7.25 -22.61 -0.65
C PRO A 182 -7.83 -21.22 -0.96
N GLU A 183 -9.16 -21.13 -0.94
CA GLU A 183 -9.83 -19.83 -0.86
C GLU A 183 -9.56 -19.22 0.52
N VAL A 184 -9.32 -17.91 0.55
CA VAL A 184 -9.05 -17.18 1.78
C VAL A 184 -9.91 -15.93 1.84
N THR A 185 -10.21 -15.45 3.03
CA THR A 185 -10.90 -14.17 3.22
C THR A 185 -9.87 -13.04 3.29
N PRO A 186 -10.25 -11.78 3.00
CA PRO A 186 -9.36 -10.64 3.23
C PRO A 186 -8.85 -10.57 4.68
N ARG A 187 -9.70 -10.89 5.65
CA ARG A 187 -9.32 -11.01 7.07
C ARG A 187 -8.25 -12.06 7.31
N GLU A 188 -8.37 -13.24 6.70
CA GLU A 188 -7.34 -14.26 6.81
C GLU A 188 -6.03 -13.85 6.12
N SER A 189 -6.11 -13.17 4.97
CA SER A 189 -4.95 -12.54 4.34
C SER A 189 -4.28 -11.53 5.29
N GLY A 190 -5.05 -10.78 6.08
CA GLY A 190 -4.53 -9.87 7.10
C GLY A 190 -3.73 -10.58 8.19
N ARG A 191 -4.22 -11.72 8.68
CA ARG A 191 -3.49 -12.54 9.66
C ARG A 191 -2.17 -13.08 9.08
N ARG A 192 -2.18 -13.49 7.81
CA ARG A 192 -0.97 -13.93 7.09
C ARG A 192 0.04 -12.79 6.94
N LEU A 193 -0.40 -11.57 6.65
CA LEU A 193 0.49 -10.40 6.62
C LEU A 193 1.15 -10.15 7.97
N ALA A 194 0.39 -10.24 9.07
CA ALA A 194 0.94 -10.12 10.42
C ALA A 194 1.98 -11.22 10.72
N ALA A 195 1.73 -12.46 10.31
CA ALA A 195 2.67 -13.57 10.47
C ALA A 195 3.97 -13.37 9.66
N ILE A 196 3.88 -12.85 8.43
CA ILE A 196 5.04 -12.49 7.62
C ILE A 196 5.82 -11.35 8.29
N ALA A 197 5.11 -10.34 8.80
CA ALA A 197 5.70 -9.18 9.47
C ALA A 197 6.47 -9.56 10.74
N ALA A 198 6.03 -10.58 11.48
CA ALA A 198 6.75 -11.07 12.65
C ALA A 198 8.17 -11.60 12.34
N GLY A 199 8.45 -11.98 11.09
CA GLY A 199 9.74 -12.51 10.65
C GLY A 199 10.66 -11.52 9.93
N ALA A 200 10.30 -10.24 9.83
CA ALA A 200 11.07 -9.23 9.09
C ALA A 200 11.15 -7.90 9.84
N ASP A 201 12.19 -7.11 9.59
CA ASP A 201 12.29 -5.73 10.09
C ASP A 201 11.29 -4.82 9.34
N LEU A 202 11.09 -5.05 8.03
CA LEU A 202 10.06 -4.40 7.22
C LEU A 202 9.33 -5.44 6.36
N THR A 203 8.00 -5.43 6.41
CA THR A 203 7.14 -6.10 5.44
C THR A 203 6.31 -5.07 4.70
N PHE A 204 6.33 -5.12 3.38
CA PHE A 204 5.52 -4.29 2.51
C PHE A 204 4.50 -5.16 1.78
N PHE A 205 3.25 -4.69 1.69
CA PHE A 205 2.20 -5.32 0.90
C PHE A 205 1.55 -4.29 -0.02
N GLU A 206 1.52 -4.56 -1.32
CA GLU A 206 0.86 -3.72 -2.34
C GLU A 206 -0.53 -4.26 -2.68
N PHE A 207 -1.54 -3.38 -2.70
CA PHE A 207 -2.91 -3.70 -3.08
C PHE A 207 -3.44 -2.71 -4.13
N PHE A 208 -3.60 -3.20 -5.36
CA PHE A 208 -3.98 -2.37 -6.52
C PHE A 208 -5.48 -2.37 -6.83
N LEU A 209 -6.28 -3.21 -6.15
CA LEU A 209 -7.71 -3.31 -6.50
C LEU A 209 -8.48 -2.04 -6.17
N THR A 210 -7.99 -1.22 -5.25
CA THR A 210 -8.54 0.10 -4.91
C THR A 210 -8.54 1.02 -6.13
N ASP A 211 -7.39 1.24 -6.77
CA ASP A 211 -7.30 2.07 -7.99
C ASP A 211 -8.02 1.40 -9.18
N LEU A 212 -7.89 0.07 -9.33
CA LEU A 212 -8.55 -0.64 -10.43
C LEU A 212 -10.09 -0.57 -10.36
N ALA A 213 -10.67 -0.62 -9.16
CA ALA A 213 -12.12 -0.45 -8.97
C ALA A 213 -12.54 0.98 -9.27
N ALA A 214 -11.78 1.96 -8.79
CA ALA A 214 -12.06 3.38 -9.04
C ALA A 214 -12.00 3.75 -10.53
N HIS A 215 -11.09 3.12 -11.30
CA HIS A 215 -11.08 3.23 -12.77
C HIS A 215 -12.17 2.41 -13.50
N GLY A 216 -12.98 1.62 -12.78
CA GLY A 216 -13.96 0.72 -13.38
C GLY A 216 -13.33 -0.41 -14.24
N ARG A 217 -12.08 -0.79 -13.96
CA ARG A 217 -11.32 -1.79 -14.73
C ARG A 217 -11.52 -3.22 -14.26
N ILE A 218 -12.27 -3.41 -13.18
CA ILE A 218 -12.61 -4.72 -12.61
C ILE A 218 -14.09 -4.77 -12.26
N ALA A 219 -14.63 -5.99 -12.12
CA ALA A 219 -16.04 -6.20 -11.80
C ALA A 219 -16.41 -5.90 -10.33
N LEU A 220 -15.42 -5.79 -9.44
CA LEU A 220 -15.65 -5.44 -8.05
C LEU A 220 -16.02 -3.96 -7.94
N SER A 221 -17.09 -3.66 -7.21
CA SER A 221 -17.46 -2.28 -6.88
C SER A 221 -16.47 -1.66 -5.91
N THR A 222 -16.43 -0.32 -5.88
CA THR A 222 -15.65 0.45 -4.91
C THR A 222 -16.03 0.07 -3.48
N ASP A 223 -17.34 -0.11 -3.21
CA ASP A 223 -17.86 -0.56 -1.91
C ASP A 223 -17.32 -1.94 -1.49
N ALA A 224 -17.29 -2.90 -2.42
CA ALA A 224 -16.78 -4.24 -2.15
C ALA A 224 -15.27 -4.20 -1.82
N VAL A 225 -14.50 -3.38 -2.55
CA VAL A 225 -13.07 -3.22 -2.29
C VAL A 225 -12.81 -2.53 -0.96
N VAL A 226 -13.60 -1.52 -0.57
CA VAL A 226 -13.51 -0.90 0.76
C VAL A 226 -13.81 -1.89 1.88
N ALA A 227 -14.81 -2.77 1.71
CA ALA A 227 -15.09 -3.83 2.67
C ALA A 227 -13.89 -4.81 2.79
N MET A 228 -13.25 -5.18 1.66
CA MET A 228 -12.04 -6.01 1.68
C MET A 228 -10.88 -5.34 2.41
N VAL A 229 -10.69 -4.02 2.25
CA VAL A 229 -9.67 -3.24 2.95
C VAL A 229 -9.91 -3.25 4.46
N ASP A 230 -11.15 -3.04 4.91
CA ASP A 230 -11.48 -3.06 6.34
C ASP A 230 -11.28 -4.45 6.95
N ASP A 231 -11.72 -5.51 6.26
CA ASP A 231 -11.52 -6.89 6.71
C ASP A 231 -10.04 -7.27 6.77
N LEU A 232 -9.25 -6.88 5.76
CA LEU A 232 -7.80 -7.04 5.75
C LEU A 232 -7.17 -6.41 6.98
N LEU A 233 -7.49 -5.14 7.24
CA LEU A 233 -6.96 -4.40 8.39
C LEU A 233 -7.39 -5.06 9.70
N ALA A 234 -8.63 -5.52 9.81
CA ALA A 234 -9.12 -6.22 10.99
C ALA A 234 -8.29 -7.49 11.28
N GLY A 235 -8.00 -8.29 10.26
CA GLY A 235 -7.15 -9.48 10.39
C GLY A 235 -5.71 -9.16 10.80
N VAL A 236 -5.16 -8.06 10.30
CA VAL A 236 -3.84 -7.57 10.74
C VAL A 236 -3.88 -7.18 12.22
N LEU A 237 -4.89 -6.41 12.64
CA LEU A 237 -5.04 -5.96 14.04
C LEU A 237 -5.23 -7.12 15.03
N GLU A 238 -5.92 -8.18 14.62
CA GLU A 238 -6.11 -9.38 15.43
C GLU A 238 -4.82 -10.17 15.68
N ALA A 239 -3.92 -10.20 14.71
CA ALA A 239 -2.77 -11.11 14.71
C ALA A 239 -1.41 -10.42 14.91
N ALA A 240 -1.31 -9.12 14.64
CA ALA A 240 -0.06 -8.38 14.82
C ALA A 240 0.34 -8.32 16.30
N GLY A 241 1.61 -8.62 16.60
CA GLY A 241 2.12 -8.50 17.96
C GLY A 241 2.18 -7.04 18.42
N ALA A 242 2.05 -6.78 19.72
CA ALA A 242 2.01 -5.43 20.30
C ALA A 242 3.24 -4.55 20.01
N GLN A 243 4.35 -5.14 19.58
CA GLN A 243 5.58 -4.43 19.18
C GLN A 243 5.61 -4.08 17.69
N THR A 244 4.61 -4.49 16.90
CA THR A 244 4.55 -4.25 15.46
C THR A 244 3.97 -2.86 15.20
N THR A 245 4.63 -2.09 14.35
CA THR A 245 4.06 -0.85 13.81
C THR A 245 3.39 -1.15 12.48
N ILE A 246 2.08 -0.90 12.39
CA ILE A 246 1.30 -1.06 11.16
C ILE A 246 1.13 0.32 10.54
N ILE A 247 1.37 0.44 9.24
CA ILE A 247 1.30 1.68 8.48
C ILE A 247 0.40 1.44 7.27
N VAL A 248 -0.69 2.19 7.16
CA VAL A 248 -1.54 2.23 5.97
C VAL A 248 -1.24 3.52 5.20
N VAL A 249 -0.84 3.38 3.95
CA VAL A 249 -0.46 4.50 3.08
C VAL A 249 -1.03 4.34 1.68
N SER A 250 -1.14 5.47 0.99
CA SER A 250 -1.46 5.56 -0.44
C SER A 250 -0.54 6.60 -1.08
N ASP A 251 -0.51 6.65 -2.40
CA ASP A 251 0.32 7.51 -3.22
C ASP A 251 -0.48 8.59 -3.99
N HIS A 252 -1.77 8.36 -4.21
CA HIS A 252 -2.72 9.34 -4.74
C HIS A 252 -4.15 9.04 -4.31
N GLY A 253 -5.08 9.97 -4.58
CA GLY A 253 -6.52 9.74 -4.44
C GLY A 253 -7.17 9.31 -5.76
N ASN A 254 -8.27 8.58 -5.66
CA ASN A 254 -9.16 8.15 -6.74
C ASN A 254 -10.44 7.54 -6.11
N LEU A 255 -10.27 6.47 -5.33
CA LEU A 255 -11.36 5.64 -4.80
C LEU A 255 -12.36 6.38 -3.90
N GLU A 256 -11.93 7.47 -3.28
CA GLU A 256 -12.76 8.26 -2.37
C GLU A 256 -13.79 9.17 -3.07
N ASP A 257 -13.77 9.24 -4.41
CA ASP A 257 -14.64 10.12 -5.20
C ASP A 257 -15.26 9.41 -6.41
N ASP A 258 -16.44 8.80 -6.21
CA ASP A 258 -17.18 8.09 -7.27
C ASP A 258 -17.72 9.02 -8.40
N ARG A 259 -17.52 10.35 -8.32
CA ARG A 259 -17.99 11.29 -9.36
C ARG A 259 -17.17 11.20 -10.65
N SER A 260 -15.94 10.67 -10.57
CA SER A 260 -14.98 10.62 -11.67
C SER A 260 -14.05 9.43 -11.54
N THR A 261 -13.59 8.88 -12.67
CA THR A 261 -12.51 7.88 -12.68
C THR A 261 -11.12 8.52 -12.70
N ALA A 262 -11.03 9.85 -12.68
CA ALA A 262 -9.77 10.58 -12.63
C ALA A 262 -9.23 10.61 -11.21
N HIS A 263 -7.90 10.63 -11.07
CA HIS A 263 -7.28 10.82 -9.77
C HIS A 263 -7.63 12.19 -9.18
N THR A 264 -7.56 12.31 -7.87
CA THR A 264 -7.85 13.55 -7.15
C THR A 264 -6.57 14.21 -6.64
N THR A 265 -6.69 15.47 -6.21
CA THR A 265 -5.65 16.17 -5.45
C THR A 265 -5.89 16.07 -3.94
N ASN A 266 -6.74 15.15 -3.49
CA ASN A 266 -6.99 14.96 -2.06
C ASN A 266 -5.70 14.50 -1.37
N PRO A 267 -5.49 14.91 -0.10
CA PRO A 267 -4.43 14.31 0.70
C PRO A 267 -4.72 12.81 0.85
N VAL A 268 -3.66 12.02 0.98
CA VAL A 268 -3.75 10.57 1.15
C VAL A 268 -3.57 10.19 2.62
N PRO A 269 -4.09 9.03 3.08
CA PRO A 269 -3.87 8.60 4.46
C PRO A 269 -2.41 8.22 4.68
N THR A 270 -1.83 8.72 5.78
CA THR A 270 -0.76 8.02 6.51
C THR A 270 -1.33 7.64 7.87
N LEU A 271 -1.85 6.43 7.99
CA LEU A 271 -2.41 5.88 9.23
C LEU A 271 -1.39 4.94 9.87
N VAL A 272 -1.00 5.24 11.11
CA VAL A 272 0.02 4.50 11.86
C VAL A 272 -0.60 3.96 13.14
N ILE A 273 -0.39 2.68 13.41
CA ILE A 273 -0.89 1.96 14.58
C ILE A 273 0.29 1.27 15.26
N GLY A 274 0.41 1.42 16.58
CA GLY A 274 1.46 0.79 17.38
C GLY A 274 2.63 1.72 17.74
N PRO A 275 3.77 1.18 18.19
CA PRO A 275 4.79 1.92 18.94
C PRO A 275 5.59 2.93 18.10
N GLY A 276 5.58 2.84 16.76
CA GLY A 276 6.32 3.74 15.86
C GLY A 276 5.65 5.07 15.55
N LEU A 277 4.50 5.39 16.15
CA LEU A 277 3.70 6.57 15.79
C LEU A 277 4.45 7.91 15.90
N ASP A 278 5.39 8.04 16.85
CA ASP A 278 6.10 9.29 17.09
C ASP A 278 6.97 9.71 15.89
N ALA A 279 7.50 8.76 15.14
CA ALA A 279 8.28 9.02 13.92
C ALA A 279 7.44 9.70 12.82
N PHE A 280 6.12 9.59 12.87
CA PHE A 280 5.21 10.07 11.82
C PHE A 280 4.50 11.38 12.17
N ARG A 281 4.65 11.90 13.39
CA ARG A 281 4.06 13.19 13.81
C ARG A 281 4.51 14.38 12.94
N GLY A 282 5.67 14.26 12.30
CA GLY A 282 6.23 15.27 11.42
C GLY A 282 5.90 15.11 9.93
N VAL A 283 5.20 14.04 9.53
CA VAL A 283 4.85 13.79 8.12
C VAL A 283 3.92 14.88 7.60
N ARG A 284 4.18 15.37 6.38
CA ARG A 284 3.35 16.34 5.68
C ARG A 284 3.07 15.93 4.24
N ALA A 285 4.03 15.28 3.61
CA ALA A 285 3.99 14.88 2.22
C ALA A 285 4.51 13.45 2.03
N LEU A 286 4.26 12.84 0.86
CA LEU A 286 4.74 11.48 0.56
C LEU A 286 6.25 11.31 0.77
N THR A 287 7.02 12.38 0.58
CA THR A 287 8.47 12.39 0.75
C THR A 287 8.93 12.16 2.19
N ASP A 288 8.04 12.33 3.17
CA ASP A 288 8.38 12.20 4.59
C ASP A 288 8.16 10.77 5.11
N VAL A 289 7.40 9.94 4.39
CA VAL A 289 7.02 8.60 4.83
C VAL A 289 8.21 7.65 4.88
N ALA A 290 9.02 7.58 3.82
CA ALA A 290 10.20 6.72 3.82
C ALA A 290 11.23 7.11 4.90
N PRO A 291 11.60 8.40 5.07
CA PRO A 291 12.43 8.84 6.20
C PRO A 291 11.85 8.46 7.57
N ALA A 292 10.54 8.61 7.76
CA ALA A 292 9.88 8.21 9.02
C ALA A 292 10.04 6.71 9.29
N ILE A 293 9.77 5.85 8.29
CA ILE A 293 9.97 4.39 8.40
C ILE A 293 11.43 4.03 8.72
N LEU A 294 12.39 4.71 8.09
CA LEU A 294 13.82 4.44 8.30
C LEU A 294 14.34 4.85 9.69
N SER A 295 13.56 5.62 10.45
CA SER A 295 13.92 6.03 11.81
C SER A 295 13.45 5.08 12.92
N LEU A 296 12.70 4.03 12.55
CA LEU A 296 12.26 2.94 13.44
C LEU A 296 13.35 1.85 13.62
#